data_AF-A0A6C0AS12-F1
#
_entry.id   AF-A0A6C0AS12-F1
#
_cell.length_a   1.000
_cell.length_b   1.000
_cell.length_c   1.000
_cell.angle_alpha   90.00
_cell.angle_beta   90.00
_cell.angle_gamma   90.00
#
_symmetry.space_group_name_H-M   'P 1'
#
loop_
_entity.id
_entity.type
_entity.pdbx_description
1 polymer ?
#
loop_
_entity_poly.entity_id
_entity_poly.type
_entity_poly.pdbx_seq_one_letter_code
_entity_poly.pdbx_strand_id
1 'polypeptide(L)'
;MFKTFSNLSRKADRYGDLHFLSFYGSTLSRLAYLDDNKFYQNYVSIMGPVIHEKILTAINSVSSDNLQALLDDQTLYGLTGGADDIFSQYEYKYQDKNFLDFVRLKMPQNINIINGESNAKRQFVVQGASPADSTVRYISIGWSNYGEVYVVADKRMPNTILVVFRGTYSAKTAGLYSKPTSIVPLTVCTNKQGEKQQFLYGIFKTTAELIHTIIEATRFLAYDFLGARDANSVKIITAGHSLGGAMCTNFAYLWMNVKKTAPYTDAPYNVLADNIVCLSYGSPRCMSSDVAKKFCSFVAENKILYLRVTTRGDPVPGLPPKTGFQHPCSQEKEMRKKISEDCNNLLNVKSTEHVFYDKDLDCQNYKTRAYLPAIPAHTFYLDILFMRALDIGKFLAGVGISKEVLRTDKGSTVCRLILGENNNYKTIFFDVNEARKAPTNLDGQLEEEIGQEKGIQMTEIKSDVVPGEVIEETKTESIELPKIPNVDPTSVSSEQVLAGGFGGKVAEDIRMTAKAFNLFIIAMKPIIDDNKCPQKGETIDSPFDNNIMPELSCFGGDMAGLAATGGRRTKKRKSIYNIKYTRKNKKGSKKINRKTKKHITRY
;
A
#
# COMPACT_ATOMS: atom_id res chain seq x y z
N MET A 1 37.38 1.46 5.95
CA MET A 1 36.45 0.52 5.28
C MET A 1 37.30 -0.39 4.40
N PHE A 2 37.75 -1.52 4.96
CA PHE A 2 38.64 -2.44 4.26
C PHE A 2 37.87 -3.23 3.20
N LYS A 3 38.36 -3.22 1.95
CA LYS A 3 37.92 -4.20 0.95
C LYS A 3 38.33 -5.58 1.48
N THR A 4 37.38 -6.45 1.76
CA THR A 4 37.71 -7.88 1.78
C THR A 4 38.09 -8.25 0.35
N PHE A 5 39.35 -8.65 0.13
CA PHE A 5 39.88 -9.07 -1.16
C PHE A 5 39.00 -10.14 -1.85
N SER A 6 38.17 -10.87 -1.09
CA SER A 6 37.22 -11.85 -1.60
C SER A 6 36.15 -11.30 -2.56
N ASN A 7 35.79 -10.01 -2.50
CA ASN A 7 34.74 -9.46 -3.38
C ASN A 7 35.23 -9.08 -4.79
N LEU A 8 36.53 -9.05 -5.05
CA LEU A 8 37.07 -8.72 -6.38
C LEU A 8 37.12 -9.93 -7.33
N SER A 9 36.96 -11.15 -6.81
CA SER A 9 37.08 -12.40 -7.56
C SER A 9 35.74 -13.14 -7.76
N ARG A 10 34.63 -12.63 -7.22
CA ARG A 10 33.33 -13.32 -7.35
C ARG A 10 32.79 -13.11 -8.77
N LYS A 11 32.54 -14.22 -9.48
CA LYS A 11 31.79 -14.22 -10.74
C LYS A 11 30.35 -13.80 -10.46
N ALA A 12 29.75 -13.00 -11.33
CA ALA A 12 28.33 -12.66 -11.20
C ALA A 12 27.48 -13.93 -11.29
N ASP A 13 26.48 -14.03 -10.43
CA ASP A 13 25.47 -15.09 -10.48
C ASP A 13 24.24 -14.55 -11.21
N ARG A 14 23.59 -15.40 -12.02
CA ARG A 14 22.43 -14.98 -12.82
C ARG A 14 21.40 -14.18 -12.01
N TYR A 15 21.07 -14.69 -10.83
CA TYR A 15 20.16 -14.04 -9.90
C TYR A 15 20.73 -13.85 -8.49
N GLY A 16 21.61 -14.74 -8.01
CA GLY A 16 22.16 -14.68 -6.65
C GLY A 16 21.14 -15.08 -5.58
N ASP A 17 21.09 -14.35 -4.47
CA ASP A 17 20.21 -14.61 -3.30
C ASP A 17 18.73 -14.22 -3.53
N LEU A 18 18.21 -14.39 -4.74
CA LEU A 18 16.86 -13.98 -5.14
C LEU A 18 15.87 -15.14 -5.06
N HIS A 19 14.68 -14.89 -4.53
CA HIS A 19 13.56 -15.85 -4.54
C HIS A 19 12.51 -15.50 -5.59
N PHE A 20 11.79 -16.49 -6.15
CA PHE A 20 10.69 -16.21 -7.08
C PHE A 20 9.60 -15.34 -6.44
N LEU A 21 9.34 -15.51 -5.14
CA LEU A 21 8.39 -14.67 -4.39
C LEU A 21 8.69 -13.17 -4.55
N SER A 22 9.97 -12.79 -4.61
CA SER A 22 10.38 -11.41 -4.86
C SER A 22 10.05 -10.94 -6.26
N PHE A 23 10.20 -11.79 -7.28
CA PHE A 23 9.75 -11.47 -8.65
C PHE A 23 8.22 -11.33 -8.71
N TYR A 24 7.49 -12.23 -8.05
CA TYR A 24 6.03 -12.19 -7.94
C TYR A 24 5.54 -10.88 -7.33
N GLY A 25 6.10 -10.44 -6.19
CA GLY A 25 5.73 -9.17 -5.57
C GLY A 25 6.12 -7.93 -6.39
N SER A 26 7.18 -7.98 -7.21
CA SER A 26 7.52 -6.88 -8.14
C SER A 26 6.44 -6.74 -9.21
N THR A 27 5.96 -7.87 -9.73
CA THR A 27 4.86 -7.94 -10.70
C THR A 27 3.57 -7.34 -10.12
N LEU A 28 3.20 -7.75 -8.89
CA LEU A 28 2.06 -7.18 -8.17
C LEU A 28 2.22 -5.67 -7.97
N SER A 29 3.37 -5.24 -7.47
CA SER A 29 3.67 -3.83 -7.24
C SER A 29 3.56 -3.00 -8.51
N ARG A 30 3.92 -3.55 -9.67
CA ARG A 30 3.75 -2.88 -10.97
C ARG A 30 2.30 -2.79 -11.41
N LEU A 31 1.50 -3.83 -11.16
CA LEU A 31 0.06 -3.82 -11.46
C LEU A 31 -0.66 -2.71 -10.68
N ALA A 32 -0.27 -2.44 -9.44
CA ALA A 32 -0.88 -1.38 -8.62
C ALA A 32 -0.70 0.05 -9.17
N TYR A 33 0.16 0.28 -10.17
CA TYR A 33 0.26 1.57 -10.85
C TYR A 33 -0.76 1.76 -11.97
N LEU A 34 -1.43 0.69 -12.40
CA LEU A 34 -2.53 0.77 -13.34
C LEU A 34 -3.75 1.37 -12.63
N ASP A 35 -4.62 2.01 -13.41
CA ASP A 35 -5.98 2.32 -12.95
C ASP A 35 -6.93 1.16 -13.30
N ASP A 36 -8.15 1.21 -12.77
CA ASP A 36 -9.15 0.14 -12.91
C ASP A 36 -9.51 -0.21 -14.36
N ASN A 37 -9.27 0.71 -15.32
CA ASN A 37 -9.46 0.43 -16.75
C ASN A 37 -8.54 -0.67 -17.27
N LYS A 38 -7.36 -0.83 -16.64
CA LYS A 38 -6.32 -1.75 -17.09
C LYS A 38 -5.96 -2.80 -16.05
N PHE A 39 -6.20 -2.54 -14.76
CA PHE A 39 -5.78 -3.42 -13.69
C PHE A 39 -6.25 -4.85 -13.88
N TYR A 40 -7.57 -5.07 -14.00
CA TYR A 40 -8.15 -6.40 -14.15
C TYR A 40 -7.60 -7.12 -15.38
N GLN A 41 -7.66 -6.47 -16.55
CA GLN A 41 -7.24 -7.05 -17.82
C GLN A 41 -5.77 -7.44 -17.82
N ASN A 42 -4.90 -6.60 -17.24
CA ASN A 42 -3.49 -6.91 -17.12
C ASN A 42 -3.23 -7.99 -16.07
N TYR A 43 -3.96 -7.99 -14.94
CA TYR A 43 -3.87 -9.04 -13.94
C TYR A 43 -4.19 -10.41 -14.55
N VAL A 44 -5.33 -10.56 -15.24
CA VAL A 44 -5.71 -11.86 -15.85
C VAL A 44 -4.84 -12.23 -17.05
N SER A 45 -4.25 -11.26 -17.75
CA SER A 45 -3.28 -11.51 -18.82
C SER A 45 -1.91 -11.96 -18.30
N ILE A 46 -1.60 -11.69 -17.03
CA ILE A 46 -0.33 -12.04 -16.38
C ILE A 46 -0.50 -13.31 -15.53
N MET A 47 -1.46 -13.32 -14.61
CA MET A 47 -1.70 -14.43 -13.68
C MET A 47 -2.46 -15.55 -14.38
N GLY A 48 -1.77 -16.65 -14.65
CA GLY A 48 -2.23 -17.77 -15.48
C GLY A 48 -1.41 -17.88 -16.77
N PRO A 49 -1.54 -16.91 -17.71
CA PRO A 49 -0.81 -16.98 -18.98
C PRO A 49 0.70 -16.80 -18.86
N VAL A 50 1.17 -15.85 -18.03
CA VAL A 50 2.61 -15.58 -17.83
C VAL A 50 3.13 -16.24 -16.56
N ILE A 51 2.46 -16.01 -15.43
CA ILE A 51 2.73 -16.68 -14.16
C ILE A 51 1.82 -17.90 -14.12
N HIS A 52 2.37 -19.05 -14.49
CA HIS A 52 1.64 -20.29 -14.70
C HIS A 52 0.83 -20.73 -13.48
N GLU A 53 -0.32 -21.35 -13.68
CA GLU A 53 -1.21 -21.79 -12.59
C GLU A 53 -0.51 -22.71 -11.58
N LYS A 54 0.35 -23.63 -12.04
CA LYS A 54 1.22 -24.47 -11.18
C LYS A 54 2.00 -23.65 -10.13
N ILE A 55 2.44 -22.45 -10.46
CA ILE A 55 3.14 -21.53 -9.52
C ILE A 55 2.14 -20.94 -8.53
N LEU A 56 0.97 -20.48 -9.02
CA LEU A 56 -0.08 -19.92 -8.17
C LEU A 56 -0.59 -20.96 -7.16
N THR A 57 -0.87 -22.19 -7.61
CA THR A 57 -1.31 -23.30 -6.74
C THR A 57 -0.22 -23.70 -5.74
N ALA A 58 1.06 -23.67 -6.13
CA ALA A 58 2.17 -23.92 -5.23
C ALA A 58 2.24 -22.85 -4.12
N ILE A 59 2.21 -21.56 -4.48
CA ILE A 59 2.14 -20.45 -3.50
C ILE A 59 0.92 -20.64 -2.59
N ASN A 60 -0.23 -21.03 -3.15
CA ASN A 60 -1.44 -21.27 -2.37
C ASN A 60 -1.28 -22.39 -1.34
N SER A 61 -0.58 -23.47 -1.70
CA SER A 61 -0.40 -24.66 -0.85
C SER A 61 0.41 -24.40 0.42
N VAL A 62 1.20 -23.32 0.47
CA VAL A 62 1.94 -22.96 1.68
C VAL A 62 0.98 -22.46 2.75
N SER A 63 0.99 -23.17 3.88
CA SER A 63 0.25 -22.82 5.09
C SER A 63 0.68 -21.44 5.61
N SER A 64 -0.30 -20.70 6.13
CA SER A 64 -0.13 -19.44 6.83
C SER A 64 0.82 -19.53 8.04
N ASP A 65 0.97 -20.71 8.64
CA ASP A 65 1.86 -20.94 9.79
C ASP A 65 3.32 -21.19 9.41
N ASN A 66 3.62 -21.47 8.13
CA ASN A 66 4.97 -21.74 7.65
C ASN A 66 5.31 -20.91 6.41
N LEU A 67 5.21 -19.60 6.53
CA LEU A 67 5.46 -18.68 5.40
C LEU A 67 6.88 -18.83 4.83
N GLN A 68 7.88 -19.25 5.62
CA GLN A 68 9.26 -19.45 5.14
C GLN A 68 9.38 -20.48 4.01
N ALA A 69 8.45 -21.42 3.90
CA ALA A 69 8.41 -22.36 2.78
C ALA A 69 8.20 -21.66 1.42
N LEU A 70 7.69 -20.42 1.40
CA LEU A 70 7.59 -19.60 0.19
C LEU A 70 8.96 -19.19 -0.40
N LEU A 71 10.06 -19.35 0.36
CA LEU A 71 11.41 -19.02 -0.08
C LEU A 71 12.17 -20.23 -0.65
N ASP A 72 11.62 -21.43 -0.57
CA ASP A 72 12.28 -22.67 -1.04
C ASP A 72 11.77 -23.08 -2.42
N ASP A 73 12.14 -22.30 -3.44
CA ASP A 73 11.70 -22.47 -4.83
C ASP A 73 11.81 -23.93 -5.33
N GLN A 74 12.89 -24.62 -4.97
CA GLN A 74 13.12 -26.01 -5.36
C GLN A 74 11.98 -26.93 -4.91
N THR A 75 11.66 -26.90 -3.62
CA THR A 75 10.60 -27.73 -3.04
C THR A 75 9.23 -27.24 -3.48
N LEU A 76 9.03 -25.93 -3.47
CA LEU A 76 7.74 -25.30 -3.73
C LEU A 76 7.24 -25.57 -5.16
N TYR A 77 8.13 -25.48 -6.16
CA TYR A 77 7.77 -25.68 -7.56
C TYR A 77 8.12 -27.06 -8.11
N GLY A 78 8.71 -27.93 -7.27
CA GLY A 78 9.07 -29.31 -7.62
C GLY A 78 10.23 -29.40 -8.62
N LEU A 79 11.20 -28.49 -8.53
CA LEU A 79 12.36 -28.32 -9.42
C LEU A 79 13.39 -29.44 -9.23
N THR A 80 12.96 -30.65 -9.55
CA THR A 80 13.67 -31.91 -9.30
C THR A 80 14.11 -32.59 -10.59
N GLY A 81 13.80 -32.02 -11.76
CA GLY A 81 14.09 -32.61 -13.06
C GLY A 81 13.27 -33.86 -13.38
N GLY A 82 12.17 -34.10 -12.66
CA GLY A 82 11.24 -35.19 -12.94
C GLY A 82 10.46 -34.97 -14.24
N ALA A 83 9.86 -36.05 -14.79
CA ALA A 83 9.13 -36.00 -16.05
C ALA A 83 7.91 -35.04 -16.05
N ASP A 84 7.30 -34.81 -14.88
CA ASP A 84 6.15 -33.90 -14.69
C ASP A 84 6.57 -32.44 -14.40
N ASP A 85 7.87 -32.17 -14.43
CA ASP A 85 8.40 -30.83 -14.23
C ASP A 85 8.45 -30.03 -15.54
N ILE A 86 7.34 -29.34 -15.79
CA ILE A 86 7.20 -28.38 -16.90
C ILE A 86 8.21 -27.23 -16.86
N PHE A 87 8.95 -27.06 -15.75
CA PHE A 87 9.98 -26.03 -15.59
C PHE A 87 11.41 -26.56 -15.68
N SER A 88 11.61 -27.86 -15.87
CA SER A 88 12.93 -28.53 -15.87
C SER A 88 13.99 -27.91 -16.80
N GLN A 89 13.57 -27.29 -17.92
CA GLN A 89 14.48 -26.60 -18.86
C GLN A 89 14.77 -25.14 -18.50
N TYR A 90 14.07 -24.63 -17.49
CA TYR A 90 14.03 -23.22 -17.08
C TYR A 90 14.40 -23.08 -15.60
N GLU A 91 15.38 -23.86 -15.18
CA GLU A 91 15.97 -23.77 -13.85
C GLU A 91 17.36 -23.12 -13.92
N TYR A 92 17.79 -22.55 -12.80
CA TYR A 92 19.18 -22.23 -12.54
C TYR A 92 19.59 -22.77 -11.18
N LYS A 93 20.88 -23.11 -11.04
CA LYS A 93 21.44 -23.62 -9.79
C LYS A 93 22.22 -22.53 -9.06
N TYR A 94 21.94 -22.34 -7.78
CA TYR A 94 22.69 -21.43 -6.90
C TYR A 94 22.81 -22.05 -5.50
N GLN A 95 24.02 -22.05 -4.92
CA GLN A 95 24.29 -22.67 -3.61
C GLN A 95 23.69 -24.09 -3.45
N ASP A 96 23.87 -24.93 -4.47
CA ASP A 96 23.35 -26.30 -4.51
C ASP A 96 21.83 -26.48 -4.49
N LYS A 97 21.07 -25.40 -4.70
CA LYS A 97 19.62 -25.44 -4.88
C LYS A 97 19.21 -25.02 -6.30
N ASN A 98 18.12 -25.61 -6.77
CA ASN A 98 17.46 -25.22 -8.02
C ASN A 98 16.44 -24.12 -7.76
N PHE A 99 16.37 -23.17 -8.68
CA PHE A 99 15.49 -22.03 -8.63
C PHE A 99 14.88 -21.80 -10.01
N LEU A 100 13.72 -21.15 -10.04
CA LEU A 100 13.01 -20.87 -11.27
C LEU A 100 13.70 -19.73 -12.05
N ASP A 101 14.08 -19.98 -13.30
CA ASP A 101 14.67 -18.98 -14.18
C ASP A 101 13.56 -18.19 -14.92
N PHE A 102 12.95 -17.24 -14.21
CA PHE A 102 11.82 -16.46 -14.72
C PHE A 102 12.15 -15.63 -15.98
N VAL A 103 13.42 -15.25 -16.20
CA VAL A 103 13.88 -14.57 -17.42
C VAL A 103 13.95 -15.55 -18.60
N ARG A 104 14.42 -16.79 -18.42
CA ARG A 104 14.34 -17.82 -19.49
C ARG A 104 12.90 -18.20 -19.79
N LEU A 105 12.01 -18.16 -18.79
CA LEU A 105 10.56 -18.28 -18.96
C LEU A 105 9.90 -17.10 -19.67
N LYS A 106 10.67 -16.06 -20.01
CA LYS A 106 10.18 -14.83 -20.66
C LYS A 106 9.13 -14.06 -19.84
N MET A 107 9.04 -14.30 -18.53
CA MET A 107 8.03 -13.68 -17.68
C MET A 107 8.15 -12.15 -17.62
N PRO A 108 9.31 -11.56 -17.25
CA PRO A 108 9.43 -10.11 -17.17
C PRO A 108 9.22 -9.42 -18.53
N GLN A 109 9.67 -10.05 -19.62
CA GLN A 109 9.45 -9.55 -20.98
C GLN A 109 7.96 -9.46 -21.28
N ASN A 110 7.21 -10.55 -21.06
CA ASN A 110 5.77 -10.58 -21.31
C ASN A 110 5.00 -9.61 -20.40
N ILE A 111 5.38 -9.48 -19.13
CA ILE A 111 4.77 -8.52 -18.21
C ILE A 111 5.01 -7.09 -18.68
N ASN A 112 6.24 -6.75 -19.10
CA ASN A 112 6.54 -5.42 -19.64
C ASN A 112 5.75 -5.14 -20.93
N ILE A 113 5.56 -6.13 -21.81
CA ILE A 113 4.70 -6.00 -23.00
C ILE A 113 3.24 -5.76 -22.61
N ILE A 114 2.67 -6.56 -21.70
CA ILE A 114 1.27 -6.45 -21.25
C ILE A 114 1.01 -5.10 -20.57
N ASN A 115 1.98 -4.62 -19.78
CA ASN A 115 1.89 -3.32 -19.13
C ASN A 115 2.17 -2.13 -20.07
N GLY A 116 2.44 -2.41 -21.35
CA GLY A 116 2.70 -1.40 -22.36
C GLY A 116 4.04 -0.68 -22.19
N GLU A 117 5.01 -1.28 -21.50
CA GLU A 117 6.39 -0.78 -21.38
C GLU A 117 7.25 -1.19 -22.60
N SER A 118 6.81 -2.19 -23.37
CA SER A 118 7.46 -2.65 -24.60
C SER A 118 6.44 -2.94 -25.70
N ASN A 119 6.80 -2.63 -26.94
CA ASN A 119 5.98 -2.94 -28.13
C ASN A 119 6.34 -4.31 -28.75
N ALA A 120 7.20 -5.09 -28.11
CA ALA A 120 7.57 -6.42 -28.59
C ALA A 120 6.35 -7.37 -28.59
N LYS A 121 6.44 -8.46 -29.37
CA LYS A 121 5.42 -9.51 -29.36
C LYS A 121 5.62 -10.43 -28.16
N ARG A 122 4.52 -10.81 -27.49
CA ARG A 122 4.54 -11.77 -26.39
C ARG A 122 5.08 -13.12 -26.89
N GLN A 123 5.90 -13.78 -26.06
CA GLN A 123 6.48 -15.08 -26.34
C GLN A 123 6.33 -15.96 -25.11
N PHE A 124 5.51 -16.99 -25.20
CA PHE A 124 5.30 -17.96 -24.12
C PHE A 124 6.11 -19.20 -24.43
N VAL A 125 7.05 -19.54 -23.54
CA VAL A 125 7.86 -20.78 -23.67
C VAL A 125 7.23 -21.95 -22.94
N VAL A 126 6.42 -21.66 -21.90
CA VAL A 126 5.50 -22.58 -21.26
C VAL A 126 4.11 -22.00 -21.43
N GLN A 127 3.19 -22.78 -21.98
CA GLN A 127 1.84 -22.31 -22.28
C GLN A 127 1.02 -22.24 -20.99
N GLY A 128 0.65 -21.03 -20.58
CA GLY A 128 -0.35 -20.81 -19.54
C GLY A 128 -1.76 -20.66 -20.11
N ALA A 129 -2.75 -20.71 -19.22
CA ALA A 129 -4.15 -20.47 -19.55
C ALA A 129 -4.63 -19.17 -18.92
N SER A 130 -5.54 -18.47 -19.61
CA SER A 130 -6.26 -17.35 -19.00
C SER A 130 -7.23 -17.91 -17.95
N PRO A 131 -7.44 -17.22 -16.82
CA PRO A 131 -8.44 -17.66 -15.85
C PRO A 131 -9.84 -17.66 -16.47
N ALA A 132 -10.70 -18.57 -16.02
CA ALA A 132 -12.10 -18.55 -16.37
C ALA A 132 -12.79 -17.29 -15.81
N ASP A 133 -13.92 -16.92 -16.39
CA ASP A 133 -14.77 -15.85 -15.89
C ASP A 133 -15.11 -16.09 -14.41
N SER A 134 -15.23 -15.02 -13.61
CA SER A 134 -15.48 -15.07 -12.15
C SER A 134 -14.42 -15.75 -11.28
N THR A 135 -13.25 -16.08 -11.85
CA THR A 135 -12.11 -16.63 -11.09
C THR A 135 -11.43 -15.57 -10.24
N VAL A 136 -11.41 -14.32 -10.72
CA VAL A 136 -10.70 -13.20 -10.09
C VAL A 136 -11.67 -12.10 -9.73
N ARG A 137 -11.58 -11.62 -8.49
CA ARG A 137 -12.33 -10.46 -8.00
C ARG A 137 -11.38 -9.57 -7.21
N TYR A 138 -11.54 -8.26 -7.35
CA TYR A 138 -10.73 -7.32 -6.60
C TYR A 138 -11.55 -6.13 -6.11
N ILE A 139 -11.06 -5.51 -5.05
CA ILE A 139 -11.54 -4.23 -4.53
C ILE A 139 -10.42 -3.21 -4.61
N SER A 140 -10.68 -2.12 -5.32
CA SER A 140 -9.80 -0.95 -5.45
C SER A 140 -10.28 0.15 -4.51
N ILE A 141 -9.36 0.65 -3.68
CA ILE A 141 -9.61 1.63 -2.63
C ILE A 141 -8.76 2.86 -2.92
N GLY A 142 -9.41 3.94 -3.34
CA GLY A 142 -8.78 5.21 -3.64
C GLY A 142 -9.45 6.33 -2.85
N TRP A 143 -8.71 7.34 -2.42
CA TRP A 143 -9.30 8.44 -1.65
C TRP A 143 -8.57 9.75 -1.85
N SER A 144 -9.12 10.84 -1.30
CA SER A 144 -8.58 12.17 -1.60
C SER A 144 -7.14 12.40 -1.15
N ASN A 145 -6.54 11.54 -0.33
CA ASN A 145 -5.14 11.70 0.10
C ASN A 145 -4.17 10.72 -0.57
N TYR A 146 -4.66 9.70 -1.27
CA TYR A 146 -3.82 8.65 -1.84
C TYR A 146 -4.48 7.95 -3.02
N GLY A 147 -3.63 7.50 -3.94
CA GLY A 147 -4.04 6.96 -5.23
C GLY A 147 -4.90 5.71 -5.11
N GLU A 148 -4.30 4.59 -4.73
CA GLU A 148 -4.96 3.29 -4.84
C GLU A 148 -4.32 2.22 -3.93
N VAL A 149 -5.16 1.42 -3.29
CA VAL A 149 -4.83 0.10 -2.72
C VAL A 149 -5.68 -0.94 -3.44
N TYR A 150 -5.07 -2.01 -3.92
CA TYR A 150 -5.79 -3.13 -4.52
C TYR A 150 -5.80 -4.31 -3.54
N VAL A 151 -6.99 -4.79 -3.20
CA VAL A 151 -7.21 -6.07 -2.50
C VAL A 151 -7.72 -7.07 -3.52
N VAL A 152 -7.00 -8.16 -3.76
CA VAL A 152 -7.28 -9.12 -4.84
C VAL A 152 -7.45 -10.52 -4.29
N ALA A 153 -8.46 -11.22 -4.80
CA ALA A 153 -8.70 -12.63 -4.59
C ALA A 153 -8.76 -13.38 -5.94
N ASP A 154 -8.21 -14.59 -5.95
CA ASP A 154 -8.09 -15.44 -7.13
C ASP A 154 -8.42 -16.87 -6.72
N LYS A 155 -9.44 -17.49 -7.32
CA LYS A 155 -9.90 -18.85 -6.96
C LYS A 155 -8.88 -19.95 -7.27
N ARG A 156 -7.81 -19.66 -8.02
CA ARG A 156 -6.65 -20.57 -8.17
C ARG A 156 -5.74 -20.53 -6.93
N MET A 157 -5.91 -19.53 -6.08
CA MET A 157 -5.25 -19.38 -4.78
C MET A 157 -6.28 -19.12 -3.65
N PRO A 158 -7.21 -20.06 -3.38
CA PRO A 158 -8.34 -19.84 -2.48
C PRO A 158 -7.95 -19.53 -1.02
N ASN A 159 -6.71 -19.83 -0.63
CA ASN A 159 -6.18 -19.58 0.72
C ASN A 159 -5.24 -18.36 0.76
N THR A 160 -5.38 -17.43 -0.19
CA THR A 160 -4.48 -16.27 -0.32
C THR A 160 -5.25 -15.01 -0.71
N ILE A 161 -5.01 -13.91 0.00
CA ILE A 161 -5.42 -12.55 -0.41
C ILE A 161 -4.18 -11.70 -0.66
N LEU A 162 -4.22 -10.93 -1.74
CA LEU A 162 -3.17 -9.99 -2.12
C LEU A 162 -3.59 -8.58 -1.74
N VAL A 163 -2.76 -7.86 -0.97
CA VAL A 163 -2.99 -6.45 -0.60
C VAL A 163 -1.86 -5.60 -1.15
N VAL A 164 -2.10 -4.92 -2.26
CA VAL A 164 -1.05 -4.26 -3.04
C VAL A 164 -1.19 -2.74 -2.95
N PHE A 165 -0.14 -2.09 -2.42
CA PHE A 165 -0.08 -0.65 -2.25
C PHE A 165 0.64 0.00 -3.44
N ARG A 166 -0.03 0.99 -4.05
CA ARG A 166 0.56 1.80 -5.13
C ARG A 166 1.68 2.72 -4.62
N GLY A 167 2.68 2.99 -5.45
CA GLY A 167 3.68 4.00 -5.10
C GLY A 167 3.29 5.44 -5.47
N THR A 168 4.27 6.34 -5.40
CA THR A 168 4.07 7.76 -5.69
C THR A 168 3.89 7.99 -7.19
N TYR A 169 2.80 8.61 -7.59
CA TYR A 169 2.59 9.06 -8.98
C TYR A 169 2.22 10.55 -9.08
N SER A 170 2.00 11.22 -7.95
CA SER A 170 1.60 12.63 -7.87
C SER A 170 2.53 13.44 -6.97
N ALA A 171 2.56 14.75 -7.22
CA ALA A 171 3.26 15.73 -6.38
C ALA A 171 2.80 15.67 -4.91
N LYS A 172 1.51 15.43 -4.70
CA LYS A 172 0.91 15.38 -3.36
C LYS A 172 1.46 14.22 -2.55
N THR A 173 1.55 13.07 -3.19
CA THR A 173 2.09 11.84 -2.61
C THR A 173 3.60 11.92 -2.40
N ALA A 174 4.34 12.57 -3.31
CA ALA A 174 5.76 12.91 -3.12
C ALA A 174 5.96 13.87 -1.92
N GLY A 175 4.99 14.77 -1.71
CA GLY A 175 4.89 15.68 -0.58
C GLY A 175 4.83 15.02 0.80
N LEU A 176 4.52 13.72 0.89
CA LEU A 176 4.38 13.01 2.17
C LEU A 176 5.71 12.81 2.89
N TYR A 177 6.83 12.80 2.17
CA TYR A 177 8.17 12.59 2.74
C TYR A 177 9.19 13.67 2.34
N SER A 178 8.79 14.68 1.58
CA SER A 178 9.64 15.84 1.21
C SER A 178 9.43 17.07 2.10
N LYS A 179 8.39 17.09 2.96
CA LYS A 179 8.20 18.18 3.94
C LYS A 179 9.34 18.23 4.94
N PRO A 180 9.74 19.41 5.46
CA PRO A 180 10.78 19.54 6.49
C PRO A 180 10.53 18.67 7.74
N THR A 181 9.26 18.43 8.08
CA THR A 181 8.87 17.56 9.20
C THR A 181 9.08 16.07 8.95
N SER A 182 9.39 15.69 7.71
CA SER A 182 9.73 14.31 7.33
C SER A 182 11.21 13.98 7.61
N ILE A 183 11.98 14.94 8.12
CA ILE A 183 13.40 14.76 8.48
C ILE A 183 13.55 14.03 9.83
N VAL A 184 12.51 14.08 10.68
CA VAL A 184 12.48 13.41 11.98
C VAL A 184 11.25 12.52 12.11
N PRO A 185 11.36 11.34 12.76
CA PRO A 185 10.19 10.53 13.10
C PRO A 185 9.26 11.31 14.03
N LEU A 186 7.96 11.29 13.75
CA LEU A 186 6.96 11.90 14.62
C LEU A 186 6.21 10.83 15.40
N THR A 187 5.97 11.11 16.67
CA THR A 187 5.19 10.24 17.55
C THR A 187 3.73 10.22 17.10
N VAL A 188 3.22 9.02 16.83
CA VAL A 188 1.79 8.77 16.61
C VAL A 188 1.11 8.53 17.96
N CYS A 189 1.73 7.71 18.81
CA CYS A 189 1.28 7.48 20.17
C CYS A 189 2.38 6.90 21.06
N THR A 190 2.03 6.71 22.32
CA THR A 190 2.87 6.12 23.35
C THR A 190 2.17 4.86 23.86
N ASN A 191 2.87 3.73 23.92
CA ASN A 191 2.28 2.51 24.47
C ASN A 191 2.14 2.57 26.00
N LYS A 192 1.52 1.57 26.61
CA LYS A 192 1.36 1.47 28.07
C LYS A 192 2.69 1.55 28.84
N GLN A 193 3.79 1.14 28.22
CA GLN A 193 5.13 1.15 28.80
C GLN A 193 5.84 2.52 28.66
N GLY A 194 5.19 3.53 28.07
CA GLY A 194 5.79 4.85 27.86
C GLY A 194 6.67 4.95 26.61
N GLU A 195 6.73 3.91 25.79
CA GLU A 195 7.54 3.87 24.57
C GLU A 195 6.82 4.55 23.41
N LYS A 196 7.53 5.43 22.71
CA LYS A 196 6.99 6.21 21.61
C LYS A 196 6.96 5.39 20.32
N GLN A 197 5.79 5.27 19.72
CA GLN A 197 5.60 4.74 18.38
C GLN A 197 5.79 5.87 17.38
N GLN A 198 6.92 5.90 16.67
CA GLN A 198 7.30 7.01 15.80
C GLN A 198 7.54 6.57 14.35
N PHE A 199 7.02 7.36 13.43
CA PHE A 199 7.01 7.04 12.00
C PHE A 199 7.29 8.28 11.15
N LEU A 200 7.51 8.04 9.86
CA LEU A 200 7.37 9.09 8.86
C LEU A 200 5.87 9.34 8.71
N TYR A 201 5.37 10.33 9.44
CA TYR A 201 3.95 10.52 9.72
C TYR A 201 3.08 10.59 8.47
N GLY A 202 3.54 11.25 7.39
CA GLY A 202 2.77 11.35 6.15
C GLY A 202 2.45 9.99 5.54
N ILE A 203 3.43 9.09 5.51
CA ILE A 203 3.28 7.73 4.99
C ILE A 203 2.40 6.91 5.94
N PHE A 204 2.72 6.91 7.23
CA PHE A 204 1.99 6.14 8.23
C PHE A 204 0.51 6.54 8.32
N LYS A 205 0.23 7.85 8.38
CA LYS A 205 -1.14 8.38 8.38
C LYS A 205 -1.92 7.86 7.18
N THR A 206 -1.32 7.90 6.00
CA THR A 206 -1.96 7.44 4.77
C THR A 206 -2.26 5.93 4.85
N THR A 207 -1.37 5.12 5.42
CA THR A 207 -1.65 3.69 5.63
C THR A 207 -2.76 3.45 6.65
N ALA A 208 -2.75 4.18 7.77
CA ALA A 208 -3.65 3.92 8.90
C ALA A 208 -5.05 4.51 8.73
N GLU A 209 -5.23 5.56 7.94
CA GLU A 209 -6.49 6.31 7.93
C GLU A 209 -7.68 5.61 7.25
N LEU A 210 -7.43 4.52 6.51
CA LEU A 210 -8.43 3.61 5.91
C LEU A 210 -8.14 2.15 6.25
N ILE A 211 -7.52 1.90 7.41
CA ILE A 211 -7.10 0.56 7.80
C ILE A 211 -8.29 -0.40 7.93
N HIS A 212 -9.43 0.09 8.43
CA HIS A 212 -10.64 -0.73 8.60
C HIS A 212 -11.24 -1.10 7.24
N THR A 213 -11.35 -0.14 6.33
CA THR A 213 -11.79 -0.40 4.94
C THR A 213 -10.91 -1.45 4.25
N ILE A 214 -9.58 -1.41 4.43
CA ILE A 214 -8.67 -2.42 3.84
C ILE A 214 -8.92 -3.80 4.45
N ILE A 215 -9.11 -3.89 5.78
CA ILE A 215 -9.39 -5.15 6.46
C ILE A 215 -10.76 -5.70 6.03
N GLU A 216 -11.78 -4.86 5.93
CA GLU A 216 -13.11 -5.28 5.48
C GLU A 216 -13.12 -5.76 4.04
N ALA A 217 -12.38 -5.10 3.13
CA ALA A 217 -12.20 -5.58 1.77
C ALA A 217 -11.51 -6.95 1.74
N THR A 218 -10.50 -7.15 2.60
CA THR A 218 -9.78 -8.43 2.75
C THR A 218 -10.71 -9.52 3.27
N ARG A 219 -11.49 -9.23 4.33
CA ARG A 219 -12.49 -10.12 4.91
C ARG A 219 -13.57 -10.48 3.90
N PHE A 220 -14.13 -9.50 3.19
CA PHE A 220 -15.17 -9.72 2.18
C PHE A 220 -14.70 -10.65 1.08
N LEU A 221 -13.51 -10.41 0.53
CA LEU A 221 -13.00 -11.26 -0.54
C LEU A 221 -12.64 -12.68 -0.03
N ALA A 222 -12.07 -12.81 1.17
CA ALA A 222 -11.76 -14.11 1.75
C ALA A 222 -13.03 -14.92 2.11
N TYR A 223 -13.95 -14.30 2.84
CA TYR A 223 -15.11 -14.97 3.41
C TYR A 223 -16.25 -15.11 2.38
N ASP A 224 -16.63 -14.04 1.69
CA ASP A 224 -17.80 -14.03 0.81
C ASP A 224 -17.49 -14.49 -0.62
N PHE A 225 -16.27 -14.23 -1.12
CA PHE A 225 -15.90 -14.62 -2.49
C PHE A 225 -15.12 -15.94 -2.56
N LEU A 226 -14.11 -16.14 -1.72
CA LEU A 226 -13.32 -17.39 -1.69
C LEU A 226 -13.97 -18.48 -0.83
N GLY A 227 -14.96 -18.13 0.01
CA GLY A 227 -15.69 -19.10 0.83
C GLY A 227 -14.92 -19.61 2.04
N ALA A 228 -13.88 -18.90 2.49
CA ALA A 228 -13.09 -19.31 3.65
C ALA A 228 -13.95 -19.35 4.92
N ARG A 229 -13.83 -20.42 5.70
CA ARG A 229 -14.55 -20.61 6.98
C ARG A 229 -13.62 -21.02 8.12
N ASP A 230 -12.54 -21.72 7.78
CA ASP A 230 -11.57 -22.19 8.77
C ASP A 230 -10.72 -21.02 9.29
N ALA A 231 -10.51 -20.98 10.61
CA ALA A 231 -9.67 -19.98 11.23
C ALA A 231 -8.22 -20.07 10.71
N ASN A 232 -7.58 -18.92 10.54
CA ASN A 232 -6.21 -18.77 10.05
C ASN A 232 -5.92 -19.43 8.69
N SER A 233 -6.94 -19.78 7.89
CA SER A 233 -6.79 -20.48 6.61
C SER A 233 -6.29 -19.60 5.46
N VAL A 234 -6.54 -18.29 5.51
CA VAL A 234 -6.24 -17.37 4.41
C VAL A 234 -5.00 -16.53 4.72
N LYS A 235 -3.88 -16.80 4.01
CA LYS A 235 -2.67 -15.98 4.14
C LYS A 235 -2.83 -14.63 3.45
N ILE A 236 -2.19 -13.61 4.03
CA ILE A 236 -2.12 -12.28 3.45
C ILE A 236 -0.73 -12.07 2.84
N ILE A 237 -0.69 -11.69 1.56
CA ILE A 237 0.53 -11.22 0.90
C ILE A 237 0.37 -9.74 0.59
N THR A 238 1.15 -8.90 1.26
CA THR A 238 1.22 -7.47 0.95
C THR A 238 2.48 -7.12 0.18
N ALA A 239 2.32 -6.25 -0.83
CA ALA A 239 3.42 -5.80 -1.67
C ALA A 239 3.29 -4.31 -2.01
N GLY A 240 4.41 -3.68 -2.32
CA GLY A 240 4.40 -2.34 -2.88
C GLY A 240 5.78 -1.82 -3.28
N HIS A 241 5.77 -0.89 -4.23
CA HIS A 241 6.97 -0.22 -4.73
C HIS A 241 7.01 1.26 -4.30
N SER A 242 8.20 1.80 -4.03
CA SER A 242 8.41 3.20 -3.65
C SER A 242 7.66 3.54 -2.36
N LEU A 243 6.81 4.57 -2.35
CA LEU A 243 5.87 4.84 -1.25
C LEU A 243 5.04 3.60 -0.89
N GLY A 244 4.56 2.86 -1.87
CA GLY A 244 3.74 1.66 -1.65
C GLY A 244 4.51 0.60 -0.85
N GLY A 245 5.83 0.50 -1.06
CA GLY A 245 6.68 -0.39 -0.28
C GLY A 245 6.82 0.04 1.18
N ALA A 246 6.82 1.35 1.46
CA ALA A 246 6.79 1.85 2.83
C ALA A 246 5.40 1.64 3.47
N MET A 247 4.33 1.79 2.70
CA MET A 247 2.96 1.55 3.17
C MET A 247 2.69 0.07 3.46
N CYS A 248 3.13 -0.86 2.61
CA CYS A 248 2.99 -2.29 2.87
C CYS A 248 3.78 -2.72 4.12
N THR A 249 4.95 -2.09 4.36
CA THR A 249 5.76 -2.32 5.56
C THR A 249 5.02 -1.81 6.81
N ASN A 250 4.42 -0.62 6.76
CA ASN A 250 3.58 -0.11 7.86
C ASN A 250 2.33 -0.98 8.07
N PHE A 251 1.68 -1.45 7.01
CA PHE A 251 0.52 -2.31 7.08
C PHE A 251 0.85 -3.65 7.75
N ALA A 252 1.95 -4.30 7.34
CA ALA A 252 2.43 -5.53 7.97
C ALA A 252 2.77 -5.33 9.45
N TYR A 253 3.29 -4.15 9.84
CA TYR A 253 3.45 -3.81 11.24
C TYR A 253 2.10 -3.76 11.95
N LEU A 254 1.14 -2.97 11.45
CA LEU A 254 -0.20 -2.80 12.03
C LEU A 254 -0.98 -4.12 12.12
N TRP A 255 -0.78 -5.03 11.17
CA TRP A 255 -1.40 -6.36 11.15
C TRP A 255 -1.19 -7.12 12.47
N MET A 256 -0.02 -6.99 13.10
CA MET A 256 0.26 -7.65 14.38
C MET A 256 -0.62 -7.13 15.53
N ASN A 257 -1.23 -5.95 15.41
CA ASN A 257 -2.18 -5.38 16.38
C ASN A 257 -3.60 -5.80 16.01
N VAL A 258 -3.93 -5.74 14.71
CA VAL A 258 -5.22 -6.20 14.16
C VAL A 258 -5.54 -7.59 14.69
N LYS A 259 -4.62 -8.54 14.52
CA LYS A 259 -4.79 -9.94 14.92
C LYS A 259 -4.79 -10.20 16.44
N LYS A 260 -4.74 -9.15 17.25
CA LYS A 260 -4.83 -9.22 18.73
C LYS A 260 -6.00 -8.41 19.29
N THR A 261 -6.81 -7.81 18.44
CA THR A 261 -7.82 -6.83 18.85
C THR A 261 -9.20 -7.28 18.35
N ALA A 262 -10.17 -7.43 19.26
CA ALA A 262 -11.55 -7.70 18.90
C ALA A 262 -12.15 -6.53 18.09
N PRO A 263 -12.98 -6.77 17.06
CA PRO A 263 -13.54 -8.06 16.68
C PRO A 263 -12.69 -8.88 15.70
N TYR A 264 -11.47 -8.43 15.34
CA TYR A 264 -10.66 -9.09 14.29
C TYR A 264 -10.09 -10.47 14.66
N THR A 265 -10.22 -10.85 15.92
CA THR A 265 -9.89 -12.17 16.44
C THR A 265 -11.04 -13.17 16.31
N ASP A 266 -12.25 -12.69 16.03
CA ASP A 266 -13.48 -13.47 16.00
C ASP A 266 -13.98 -13.67 14.57
N ALA A 267 -14.95 -14.57 14.38
CA ALA A 267 -15.61 -14.72 13.09
C ALA A 267 -16.36 -13.43 12.72
N PRO A 268 -16.38 -13.02 11.43
CA PRO A 268 -15.80 -13.71 10.28
C PRO A 268 -14.31 -13.40 10.00
N TYR A 269 -13.65 -12.58 10.81
CA TYR A 269 -12.26 -12.12 10.56
C TYR A 269 -11.20 -13.15 10.89
N ASN A 270 -11.51 -14.10 11.78
CA ASN A 270 -10.60 -15.15 12.22
C ASN A 270 -10.14 -16.08 11.09
N VAL A 271 -10.79 -16.09 9.92
CA VAL A 271 -10.32 -16.81 8.73
C VAL A 271 -9.00 -16.25 8.18
N LEU A 272 -8.72 -14.98 8.42
CA LEU A 272 -7.50 -14.31 7.98
C LEU A 272 -6.35 -14.66 8.92
N ALA A 273 -5.23 -15.10 8.35
CA ALA A 273 -4.06 -15.56 9.08
C ALA A 273 -3.45 -14.52 10.03
N ASP A 274 -2.94 -15.00 11.16
CA ASP A 274 -2.16 -14.20 12.10
C ASP A 274 -0.82 -13.72 11.51
N ASN A 275 -0.21 -14.51 10.63
CA ASN A 275 1.07 -14.20 10.00
C ASN A 275 0.86 -13.54 8.63
N ILE A 276 1.81 -12.72 8.19
CA ILE A 276 1.72 -11.95 6.94
C ILE A 276 3.03 -11.96 6.14
N VAL A 277 2.92 -11.98 4.82
CA VAL A 277 4.06 -11.76 3.90
C VAL A 277 4.12 -10.29 3.50
N CYS A 278 5.29 -9.67 3.60
CA CYS A 278 5.54 -8.28 3.22
C CYS A 278 6.70 -8.16 2.22
N LEU A 279 6.37 -7.75 1.00
CA LEU A 279 7.31 -7.61 -0.13
C LEU A 279 7.50 -6.13 -0.48
N SER A 280 8.61 -5.55 -0.03
CA SER A 280 8.87 -4.11 -0.09
C SER A 280 9.95 -3.78 -1.13
N TYR A 281 9.59 -3.01 -2.16
CA TYR A 281 10.48 -2.69 -3.29
C TYR A 281 10.84 -1.21 -3.28
N GLY A 282 12.14 -0.88 -3.31
CA GLY A 282 12.57 0.51 -3.48
C GLY A 282 12.06 1.47 -2.40
N SER A 283 11.67 0.96 -1.23
CA SER A 283 10.92 1.75 -0.25
C SER A 283 11.81 2.72 0.52
N PRO A 284 11.34 3.94 0.83
CA PRO A 284 12.03 4.84 1.76
C PRO A 284 11.94 4.29 3.19
N ARG A 285 12.80 4.78 4.08
CA ARG A 285 12.68 4.53 5.52
C ARG A 285 11.42 5.21 6.03
N CYS A 286 10.59 4.50 6.78
CA CYS A 286 9.33 5.05 7.29
C CYS A 286 9.11 4.83 8.79
N MET A 287 10.02 4.11 9.46
CA MET A 287 9.93 3.78 10.89
C MET A 287 11.09 4.39 11.66
N SER A 288 10.86 4.75 12.93
CA SER A 288 11.98 5.03 13.84
C SER A 288 12.80 3.76 14.11
N SER A 289 13.98 3.93 14.70
CA SER A 289 14.83 2.80 15.11
C SER A 289 14.10 1.80 16.01
N ASP A 290 13.32 2.28 16.98
CA ASP A 290 12.62 1.42 17.95
C ASP A 290 11.49 0.62 17.29
N VAL A 291 10.68 1.28 16.46
CA VAL A 291 9.63 0.61 15.69
C VAL A 291 10.23 -0.39 14.71
N ALA A 292 11.32 -0.04 14.02
CA ALA A 292 12.02 -0.93 13.09
C ALA A 292 12.64 -2.15 13.81
N LYS A 293 13.10 -1.99 15.06
CA LYS A 293 13.59 -3.09 15.89
C LYS A 293 12.44 -4.02 16.29
N LYS A 294 11.30 -3.47 16.71
CA LYS A 294 10.09 -4.25 17.03
C LYS A 294 9.52 -4.97 15.82
N PHE A 295 9.50 -4.34 14.65
CA PHE A 295 9.17 -5.03 13.40
C PHE A 295 10.12 -6.22 13.18
N CYS A 296 11.41 -6.03 13.43
CA CYS A 296 12.38 -7.11 13.24
C CYS A 296 12.18 -8.29 14.20
N SER A 297 11.69 -8.06 15.42
CA SER A 297 11.35 -9.18 16.31
C SER A 297 10.21 -10.02 15.74
N PHE A 298 9.18 -9.39 15.15
CA PHE A 298 8.12 -10.13 14.46
C PHE A 298 8.64 -10.93 13.25
N VAL A 299 9.64 -10.42 12.54
CA VAL A 299 10.31 -11.18 11.48
C VAL A 299 11.10 -12.36 12.05
N ALA A 300 11.83 -12.16 13.15
CA ALA A 300 12.59 -13.23 13.81
C ALA A 300 11.67 -14.32 14.39
N GLU A 301 10.47 -13.95 14.83
CA GLU A 301 9.40 -14.84 15.32
C GLU A 301 8.59 -15.50 14.18
N ASN A 302 8.96 -15.28 12.91
CA ASN A 302 8.24 -15.76 11.72
C ASN A 302 6.77 -15.29 11.62
N LYS A 303 6.39 -14.24 12.36
CA LYS A 303 5.07 -13.60 12.25
C LYS A 303 4.96 -12.73 11.00
N ILE A 304 6.10 -12.19 10.55
CA ILE A 304 6.19 -11.47 9.28
C ILE A 304 7.28 -12.10 8.41
N LEU A 305 6.91 -12.67 7.27
CA LEU A 305 7.88 -12.96 6.21
C LEU A 305 8.18 -11.64 5.48
N TYR A 306 9.37 -11.07 5.69
CA TYR A 306 9.72 -9.77 5.12
C TYR A 306 10.86 -9.87 4.11
N LEU A 307 10.61 -9.46 2.88
CA LEU A 307 11.62 -9.28 1.84
C LEU A 307 11.69 -7.80 1.43
N ARG A 308 12.90 -7.26 1.44
CA ARG A 308 13.22 -5.89 1.06
C ARG A 308 14.14 -5.92 -0.16
N VAL A 309 13.56 -5.63 -1.31
CA VAL A 309 14.24 -5.67 -2.60
C VAL A 309 14.67 -4.26 -2.99
N THR A 310 15.95 -4.09 -3.35
CA THR A 310 16.45 -2.80 -3.85
C THR A 310 17.30 -2.97 -5.10
N THR A 311 17.22 -1.99 -5.99
CA THR A 311 18.07 -1.91 -7.17
C THR A 311 19.28 -1.03 -6.86
N ARG A 312 20.48 -1.51 -7.19
CA ARG A 312 21.74 -0.78 -6.96
C ARG A 312 21.70 0.56 -7.68
N GLY A 313 21.95 1.63 -6.93
CA GLY A 313 21.89 3.02 -7.41
C GLY A 313 20.54 3.70 -7.17
N ASP A 314 19.51 2.99 -6.73
CA ASP A 314 18.24 3.61 -6.35
C ASP A 314 18.42 4.54 -5.12
N PRO A 315 18.10 5.85 -5.24
CA PRO A 315 18.23 6.79 -4.13
C PRO A 315 17.16 6.63 -3.05
N VAL A 316 15.96 6.12 -3.38
CA VAL A 316 14.79 6.19 -2.50
C VAL A 316 14.96 5.38 -1.21
N PRO A 317 15.55 4.17 -1.21
CA PRO A 317 15.87 3.45 0.03
C PRO A 317 16.93 4.13 0.91
N GLY A 318 17.64 5.10 0.35
CA GLY A 318 18.54 6.00 1.06
C GLY A 318 17.82 7.14 1.80
N LEU A 319 16.54 7.35 1.56
CA LEU A 319 15.75 8.47 2.09
C LEU A 319 14.67 8.02 3.08
N PRO A 320 14.26 8.90 4.02
CA PRO A 320 15.05 10.01 4.54
C PRO A 320 16.41 9.50 5.08
N PRO A 321 17.41 10.39 5.28
CA PRO A 321 18.67 10.01 5.92
C PRO A 321 18.46 9.30 7.25
N LYS A 322 19.50 8.65 7.79
CA LYS A 322 19.45 7.95 9.09
C LYS A 322 19.40 8.91 10.30
N THR A 323 18.56 9.93 10.24
CA THR A 323 18.29 10.92 11.29
C THR A 323 17.15 10.44 12.19
N GLY A 324 17.31 9.24 12.77
CA GLY A 324 16.30 8.57 13.58
C GLY A 324 15.39 7.60 12.81
N PHE A 325 15.47 7.58 11.48
CA PHE A 325 14.77 6.62 10.64
C PHE A 325 15.61 5.38 10.34
N GLN A 326 14.94 4.22 10.28
CA GLN A 326 15.59 2.95 9.99
C GLN A 326 14.73 2.04 9.12
N HIS A 327 15.39 1.21 8.30
CA HIS A 327 14.76 0.06 7.65
C HIS A 327 14.66 -1.09 8.66
N PRO A 328 13.53 -1.82 8.73
CA PRO A 328 13.43 -3.02 9.57
C PRO A 328 14.57 -4.00 9.31
N CYS A 329 15.04 -4.64 10.38
CA CYS A 329 16.15 -5.63 10.37
C CYS A 329 17.48 -5.17 9.75
N SER A 330 17.68 -3.89 9.45
CA SER A 330 18.87 -3.43 8.72
C SER A 330 20.14 -3.24 9.57
N GLN A 331 20.04 -3.35 10.90
CA GLN A 331 21.17 -3.25 11.84
C GLN A 331 21.74 -4.61 12.22
N GLU A 332 20.91 -5.65 12.23
CA GLU A 332 21.32 -7.01 12.55
C GLU A 332 21.83 -7.70 11.28
N LYS A 333 23.13 -7.97 11.23
CA LYS A 333 23.79 -8.49 10.02
C LYS A 333 23.17 -9.79 9.53
N GLU A 334 22.84 -10.71 10.44
CA GLU A 334 22.28 -12.01 10.08
C GLU A 334 20.82 -11.89 9.64
N MET A 335 20.02 -11.05 10.29
CA MET A 335 18.65 -10.78 9.82
C MET A 335 18.65 -10.08 8.47
N ARG A 336 19.59 -9.14 8.24
CA ARG A 336 19.73 -8.49 6.93
C ARG A 336 19.95 -9.51 5.80
N LYS A 337 20.80 -10.51 6.01
CA LYS A 337 21.05 -11.56 5.01
C LYS A 337 19.79 -12.37 4.66
N LYS A 338 18.85 -12.49 5.60
CA LYS A 338 17.59 -13.21 5.38
C LYS A 338 16.55 -12.39 4.63
N ILE A 339 16.58 -11.07 4.79
CA ILE A 339 15.48 -10.20 4.37
C ILE A 339 15.83 -9.24 3.23
N SER A 340 17.10 -9.07 2.89
CA SER A 340 17.53 -8.06 1.89
C SER A 340 17.93 -8.73 0.58
N GLU A 341 17.53 -8.12 -0.52
CA GLU A 341 17.94 -8.50 -1.88
C GLU A 341 18.37 -7.22 -2.62
N ASP A 342 19.68 -6.99 -2.72
CA ASP A 342 20.26 -5.81 -3.36
C ASP A 342 20.78 -6.19 -4.78
N CYS A 343 19.97 -5.96 -5.82
CA CYS A 343 20.15 -6.42 -7.19
C CYS A 343 20.81 -5.40 -8.13
N ASN A 344 21.47 -5.86 -9.20
CA ASN A 344 22.00 -4.99 -10.24
C ASN A 344 20.92 -4.20 -10.97
N ASN A 345 21.31 -2.99 -11.40
CA ASN A 345 20.54 -2.22 -12.35
C ASN A 345 20.90 -2.68 -13.77
N LEU A 346 19.96 -3.37 -14.43
CA LEU A 346 20.12 -3.85 -15.81
C LEU A 346 19.44 -2.93 -16.84
N LEU A 347 19.04 -1.72 -16.41
CA LEU A 347 18.46 -0.72 -17.30
C LEU A 347 19.53 -0.13 -18.22
N ASN A 348 19.24 -0.05 -19.52
CA ASN A 348 20.08 0.68 -20.45
C ASN A 348 19.87 2.19 -20.27
N VAL A 349 20.80 2.87 -19.61
CA VAL A 349 20.70 4.32 -19.34
C VAL A 349 20.67 5.15 -20.63
N LYS A 350 21.20 4.64 -21.76
CA LYS A 350 21.16 5.34 -23.07
C LYS A 350 19.81 5.20 -23.78
N SER A 351 19.08 4.12 -23.49
CA SER A 351 17.75 3.86 -24.03
C SER A 351 16.92 3.29 -22.89
N THR A 352 16.34 4.20 -22.11
CA THR A 352 15.66 3.83 -20.86
C THR A 352 14.60 2.75 -21.07
N GLU A 353 14.05 2.60 -22.29
CA GLU A 353 13.09 1.55 -22.67
C GLU A 353 13.67 0.11 -22.85
N HIS A 354 14.96 -0.11 -22.62
CA HIS A 354 15.59 -1.42 -22.82
C HIS A 354 16.22 -2.00 -21.55
N VAL A 355 15.73 -3.18 -21.17
CA VAL A 355 16.29 -4.04 -20.13
C VAL A 355 17.26 -5.03 -20.77
N PHE A 356 18.46 -5.19 -20.21
CA PHE A 356 19.42 -6.20 -20.64
C PHE A 356 19.11 -7.56 -20.02
N TYR A 357 18.11 -8.27 -20.57
CA TYR A 357 17.70 -9.61 -20.09
C TYR A 357 18.76 -10.71 -20.26
N ASP A 358 19.83 -10.42 -20.99
CA ASP A 358 20.99 -11.29 -21.20
C ASP A 358 22.07 -11.13 -20.11
N LYS A 359 21.91 -10.17 -19.20
CA LYS A 359 22.84 -9.91 -18.10
C LYS A 359 22.33 -10.46 -16.78
N ASP A 360 23.27 -10.67 -15.87
CA ASP A 360 23.04 -11.20 -14.54
C ASP A 360 22.49 -10.13 -13.57
N LEU A 361 21.32 -10.39 -12.97
CA LEU A 361 20.73 -9.55 -11.91
C LEU A 361 21.60 -9.55 -10.66
N ASP A 362 22.25 -10.67 -10.34
CA ASP A 362 23.27 -10.76 -9.30
C ASP A 362 22.89 -10.09 -7.97
N CYS A 363 21.71 -10.46 -7.45
CA CYS A 363 21.20 -10.00 -6.17
C CYS A 363 22.04 -10.54 -5.02
N GLN A 364 22.30 -9.65 -4.06
CA GLN A 364 23.10 -9.97 -2.88
C GLN A 364 22.35 -9.57 -1.62
N ASN A 365 22.46 -10.38 -0.58
CA ASN A 365 21.81 -10.10 0.70
C ASN A 365 22.64 -9.30 1.71
N TYR A 366 23.81 -8.82 1.30
CA TYR A 366 24.73 -8.03 2.13
C TYR A 366 24.98 -6.65 1.53
N LYS A 367 25.43 -5.71 2.38
CA LYS A 367 25.77 -4.36 1.91
C LYS A 367 26.98 -4.40 0.99
N THR A 368 26.76 -4.04 -0.26
CA THR A 368 27.79 -3.71 -1.24
C THR A 368 28.31 -2.29 -1.06
N ARG A 369 29.27 -1.88 -1.89
CA ARG A 369 29.74 -0.49 -1.97
C ARG A 369 28.58 0.48 -2.18
N ALA A 370 28.74 1.71 -1.71
CA ALA A 370 27.82 2.79 -2.06
C ALA A 370 27.86 2.99 -3.59
N TYR A 371 26.69 3.01 -4.22
CA TYR A 371 26.55 3.35 -5.64
C TYR A 371 26.23 4.83 -5.76
N LEU A 372 26.68 5.45 -6.85
CA LEU A 372 26.22 6.78 -7.20
C LEU A 372 24.70 6.72 -7.44
N PRO A 373 23.91 7.63 -6.84
CA PRO A 373 22.48 7.70 -7.07
C PRO A 373 22.16 7.82 -8.56
N ALA A 374 21.29 6.95 -9.04
CA ALA A 374 20.76 6.93 -10.40
C ALA A 374 19.24 6.83 -10.31
N ILE A 375 18.54 7.94 -10.51
CA ILE A 375 17.08 8.03 -10.39
C ILE A 375 16.35 7.00 -11.28
N PRO A 376 16.79 6.69 -12.52
CA PRO A 376 16.17 5.63 -13.32
C PRO A 376 16.20 4.24 -12.67
N ALA A 377 17.15 3.96 -11.77
CA ALA A 377 17.21 2.70 -11.02
C ALA A 377 15.98 2.50 -10.11
N HIS A 378 15.28 3.57 -9.75
CA HIS A 378 14.02 3.53 -9.00
C HIS A 378 12.81 3.13 -9.87
N THR A 379 13.01 2.94 -11.17
CA THR A 379 11.92 2.59 -12.11
C THR A 379 12.06 1.18 -12.66
N PHE A 380 12.87 0.36 -12.01
CA PHE A 380 13.27 -0.97 -12.48
C PHE A 380 13.53 -1.89 -11.30
N TYR A 381 12.80 -3.00 -11.21
CA TYR A 381 13.01 -4.03 -10.17
C TYR A 381 12.79 -5.42 -10.76
N LEU A 382 13.81 -6.28 -10.68
CA LEU A 382 13.76 -7.67 -11.13
C LEU A 382 13.26 -7.80 -12.57
N ASP A 383 13.85 -7.01 -13.47
CA ASP A 383 13.50 -6.93 -14.88
C ASP A 383 12.11 -6.36 -15.22
N ILE A 384 11.33 -5.92 -14.22
CA ILE A 384 10.04 -5.24 -14.41
C ILE A 384 10.22 -3.72 -14.46
N LEU A 385 9.68 -3.10 -15.50
CA LEU A 385 9.72 -1.65 -15.73
C LEU A 385 8.52 -0.93 -15.10
N PHE A 386 8.82 0.21 -14.49
CA PHE A 386 7.84 1.15 -13.90
C PHE A 386 7.88 2.52 -14.60
N MET A 387 8.58 2.66 -15.74
CA MET A 387 8.87 3.97 -16.33
C MET A 387 7.63 4.66 -16.88
N ARG A 388 6.74 3.96 -17.59
CA ARG A 388 5.48 4.58 -18.06
C ARG A 388 4.45 4.72 -16.95
N ALA A 389 4.68 4.07 -15.81
CA ALA A 389 3.89 4.22 -14.59
C ALA A 389 4.30 5.42 -13.72
N LEU A 390 5.53 5.94 -13.90
CA LEU A 390 6.12 7.01 -13.10
C LEU A 390 6.54 8.16 -14.00
N ASP A 391 5.89 9.33 -13.89
CA ASP A 391 6.42 10.54 -14.51
C ASP A 391 7.60 11.06 -13.67
N ILE A 392 8.80 10.55 -13.93
CA ILE A 392 10.03 10.83 -13.16
C ILE A 392 10.33 12.33 -13.13
N GLY A 393 10.13 13.04 -14.25
CA GLY A 393 10.37 14.48 -14.33
C GLY A 393 9.44 15.27 -13.42
N LYS A 394 8.15 14.92 -13.43
CA LYS A 394 7.12 15.47 -12.54
C LYS A 394 7.30 15.07 -11.08
N PHE A 395 7.70 13.84 -10.83
CA PHE A 395 8.02 13.31 -9.50
C PHE A 395 9.14 14.11 -8.83
N LEU A 396 10.24 14.37 -9.55
CA LEU A 396 11.37 15.16 -9.04
C LEU A 396 11.03 16.64 -8.90
N ALA A 397 10.23 17.18 -9.83
CA ALA A 397 9.79 18.56 -9.78
C ALA A 397 8.72 18.82 -8.71
N GLY A 398 8.13 17.77 -8.12
CA GLY A 398 6.98 17.91 -7.24
C GLY A 398 5.77 18.53 -7.93
N VAL A 399 5.62 18.32 -9.24
CA VAL A 399 4.52 18.84 -10.07
C VAL A 399 3.82 17.64 -10.68
N GLY A 400 2.62 17.27 -10.24
CA GLY A 400 1.95 16.05 -10.70
C GLY A 400 0.46 16.30 -10.93
N ILE A 401 -0.11 15.58 -11.90
CA ILE A 401 -1.55 15.54 -12.12
C ILE A 401 -2.14 14.65 -11.03
N SER A 402 -3.07 15.18 -10.24
CA SER A 402 -3.79 14.45 -9.22
C SER A 402 -4.69 13.42 -9.90
N LYS A 403 -4.50 12.11 -9.65
CA LYS A 403 -5.50 11.09 -9.99
C LYS A 403 -6.30 10.64 -8.76
N GLU A 404 -6.12 11.32 -7.63
CA GLU A 404 -6.80 11.02 -6.37
C GLU A 404 -8.29 11.35 -6.48
N VAL A 405 -9.10 10.69 -5.65
CA VAL A 405 -10.53 10.98 -5.56
C VAL A 405 -10.74 12.43 -5.15
N LEU A 406 -11.59 13.14 -5.90
CA LEU A 406 -11.86 14.54 -5.64
C LEU A 406 -12.52 14.70 -4.26
N ARG A 407 -12.13 15.77 -3.56
CA ARG A 407 -12.80 16.17 -2.32
C ARG A 407 -14.21 16.64 -2.65
N THR A 408 -15.11 16.61 -1.68
CA THR A 408 -16.41 17.28 -1.83
C THR A 408 -16.22 18.79 -2.00
N ASP A 409 -17.26 19.50 -2.44
CA ASP A 409 -17.25 20.96 -2.54
C ASP A 409 -16.98 21.65 -1.19
N LYS A 410 -17.33 20.97 -0.09
CA LYS A 410 -17.04 21.41 1.30
C LYS A 410 -15.60 21.09 1.75
N GLY A 411 -14.80 20.45 0.88
CA GLY A 411 -13.43 20.07 1.16
C GLY A 411 -13.27 18.76 1.94
N SER A 412 -14.33 17.97 2.14
CA SER A 412 -14.25 16.68 2.84
C SER A 412 -13.37 15.69 2.08
N THR A 413 -12.76 14.77 2.83
CA THR A 413 -11.97 13.67 2.23
C THR A 413 -12.95 12.58 1.79
N VAL A 414 -12.95 12.22 0.52
CA VAL A 414 -13.83 11.18 -0.03
C VAL A 414 -13.01 9.92 -0.32
N CYS A 415 -13.56 8.76 0.00
CA CYS A 415 -13.06 7.46 -0.41
C CYS A 415 -13.98 6.89 -1.49
N ARG A 416 -13.38 6.17 -2.42
CA ARG A 416 -14.02 5.42 -3.49
C ARG A 416 -13.66 3.97 -3.32
N LEU A 417 -14.67 3.12 -3.39
CA LEU A 417 -14.52 1.68 -3.56
C LEU A 417 -14.92 1.32 -4.99
N ILE A 418 -14.12 0.46 -5.63
CA ILE A 418 -14.48 -0.18 -6.89
C ILE A 418 -14.39 -1.69 -6.70
N LEU A 419 -15.48 -2.40 -6.96
CA LEU A 419 -15.51 -3.86 -7.05
C LEU A 419 -15.42 -4.25 -8.52
N GLY A 420 -14.35 -4.96 -8.91
CA GLY A 420 -14.14 -5.38 -10.28
C GLY A 420 -14.09 -6.91 -10.42
N GLU A 421 -14.81 -7.43 -11.42
CA GLU A 421 -14.85 -8.84 -11.80
C GLU A 421 -15.27 -8.95 -13.27
N ASN A 422 -14.44 -9.55 -14.13
CA ASN A 422 -14.75 -9.83 -15.55
C ASN A 422 -15.50 -8.71 -16.31
N ASN A 423 -14.91 -7.52 -16.40
CA ASN A 423 -15.52 -6.32 -16.99
C ASN A 423 -16.81 -5.80 -16.31
N ASN A 424 -17.31 -6.45 -15.26
CA ASN A 424 -18.34 -5.95 -14.38
C ASN A 424 -17.67 -5.13 -13.27
N TYR A 425 -17.82 -3.81 -13.37
CA TYR A 425 -17.29 -2.88 -12.38
C TYR A 425 -18.45 -2.20 -11.69
N LYS A 426 -18.38 -2.15 -10.36
CA LYS A 426 -19.30 -1.36 -9.54
C LYS A 426 -18.51 -0.40 -8.68
N THR A 427 -19.07 0.77 -8.40
CA THR A 427 -18.41 1.79 -7.57
C THR A 427 -19.35 2.39 -6.54
N ILE A 428 -18.77 2.88 -5.46
CA ILE A 428 -19.43 3.71 -4.46
C ILE A 428 -18.43 4.71 -3.87
N PHE A 429 -18.93 5.86 -3.44
CA PHE A 429 -18.15 6.90 -2.78
C PHE A 429 -18.70 7.15 -1.38
N PHE A 430 -17.83 7.46 -0.42
CA PHE A 430 -18.23 7.83 0.93
C PHE A 430 -17.32 8.90 1.54
N ASP A 431 -17.87 9.72 2.43
CA ASP A 431 -17.09 10.71 3.17
C ASP A 431 -16.29 10.03 4.30
N VAL A 432 -14.97 10.08 4.19
CA VAL A 432 -14.06 9.49 5.18
C VAL A 432 -14.17 10.20 6.53
N ASN A 433 -14.56 11.47 6.55
CA ASN A 433 -14.78 12.17 7.81
C ASN A 433 -15.98 11.59 8.56
N GLU A 434 -17.04 11.18 7.88
CA GLU A 434 -18.18 10.52 8.52
C GLU A 434 -17.77 9.16 9.10
N ALA A 435 -16.95 8.39 8.37
CA ALA A 435 -16.39 7.13 8.83
C ALA A 435 -15.52 7.26 10.11
N ARG A 436 -15.06 8.46 10.44
CA ARG A 436 -14.20 8.77 11.60
C ARG A 436 -14.97 9.31 12.81
N LYS A 437 -16.23 9.71 12.64
CA LYS A 437 -17.00 10.36 13.72
C LYS A 437 -17.39 9.36 14.78
N ALA A 438 -17.62 9.86 15.99
CA ALA A 438 -18.37 9.11 16.98
C ALA A 438 -19.84 8.98 16.51
N PRO A 439 -20.52 7.85 16.79
CA PRO A 439 -21.95 7.69 16.54
C PRO A 439 -22.77 8.75 17.27
N THR A 440 -23.94 9.05 16.72
CA THR A 440 -24.91 10.01 17.25
C THR A 440 -26.24 9.30 17.56
N ASN A 441 -27.11 9.93 18.34
CA ASN A 441 -28.44 9.36 18.65
C ASN A 441 -29.29 9.10 17.38
N LEU A 442 -29.05 9.85 16.29
CA LEU A 442 -29.71 9.65 14.99
C LEU A 442 -29.32 8.31 14.34
N ASP A 443 -28.07 7.89 14.52
CA ASP A 443 -27.60 6.60 14.02
C ASP A 443 -28.33 5.44 14.73
N GLY A 444 -28.68 5.60 16.01
CA GLY A 444 -29.57 4.71 16.78
C GLY A 444 -30.96 4.57 16.18
N GLN A 445 -31.58 5.70 15.85
CA GLN A 445 -32.93 5.74 15.28
C GLN A 445 -32.97 5.11 13.88
N LEU A 446 -31.96 5.40 13.03
CA LEU A 446 -31.88 4.83 11.69
C LEU A 446 -31.68 3.30 11.72
N GLU A 447 -30.93 2.78 12.69
CA GLU A 447 -30.78 1.33 12.89
C GLU A 447 -32.10 0.65 13.29
N GLU A 448 -32.87 1.28 14.18
CA GLU A 448 -34.19 0.79 14.57
C GLU A 448 -35.15 0.80 13.37
N GLU A 449 -35.14 1.86 12.56
CA GLU A 449 -35.97 1.97 11.34
C GLU A 449 -35.61 0.90 10.30
N ILE A 450 -34.32 0.71 10.00
CA ILE A 450 -33.87 -0.35 9.07
C ILE A 450 -34.21 -1.75 9.61
N GLY A 451 -34.11 -1.94 10.93
CA GLY A 451 -34.47 -3.19 11.60
C GLY A 451 -35.98 -3.47 11.55
N GLN A 452 -36.82 -2.44 11.59
CA GLN A 452 -38.28 -2.54 11.52
C GLN A 452 -38.79 -2.73 10.09
N GLU A 453 -38.21 -2.06 9.09
CA GLU A 453 -38.57 -2.25 7.68
C GLU A 453 -38.15 -3.61 7.14
N LYS A 454 -37.09 -4.22 7.70
CA LYS A 454 -36.60 -5.55 7.33
C LYS A 454 -37.02 -6.64 8.31
N GLY A 455 -38.32 -6.84 8.46
CA GLY A 455 -38.89 -8.17 8.80
C GLY A 455 -38.49 -9.30 7.82
N ILE A 456 -37.59 -9.03 6.87
CA ILE A 456 -36.79 -10.01 6.16
C ILE A 456 -35.66 -10.43 7.10
N GLN A 457 -35.79 -11.60 7.72
CA GLN A 457 -34.65 -12.29 8.30
C GLN A 457 -33.49 -12.18 7.31
N MET A 458 -32.36 -11.62 7.75
CA MET A 458 -31.09 -11.95 7.14
C MET A 458 -30.88 -13.45 7.34
N THR A 459 -31.55 -14.28 6.53
CA THR A 459 -31.10 -15.64 6.29
C THR A 459 -29.67 -15.48 5.83
N GLU A 460 -28.75 -16.13 6.56
CA GLU A 460 -27.44 -16.48 6.03
C GLU A 460 -27.60 -16.74 4.53
N ILE A 461 -26.84 -16.03 3.71
CA ILE A 461 -26.77 -16.33 2.28
C ILE A 461 -26.09 -17.70 2.21
N LYS A 462 -26.87 -18.77 2.36
CA LYS A 462 -26.45 -20.14 2.07
C LYS A 462 -26.35 -20.22 0.56
N SER A 463 -25.11 -20.22 0.08
CA SER A 463 -24.78 -20.42 -1.31
C SER A 463 -24.98 -21.89 -1.69
N ASP A 464 -26.22 -22.37 -1.70
CA ASP A 464 -26.57 -23.63 -2.33
C ASP A 464 -26.84 -23.38 -3.81
N VAL A 465 -25.76 -23.11 -4.56
CA VAL A 465 -25.81 -23.10 -6.02
C VAL A 465 -25.60 -24.53 -6.52
N VAL A 466 -26.70 -25.20 -6.84
CA VAL A 466 -26.68 -26.35 -7.74
C VAL A 466 -26.54 -25.83 -9.18
N PRO A 467 -25.55 -26.26 -9.96
CA PRO A 467 -25.42 -25.82 -11.34
C PRO A 467 -26.46 -26.55 -12.21
N GLY A 468 -27.48 -25.85 -12.71
CA GLY A 468 -28.34 -26.43 -13.75
C GLY A 468 -29.73 -25.85 -14.04
N GLU A 469 -30.24 -24.84 -13.32
CA GLU A 469 -31.58 -24.31 -13.61
C GLU A 469 -31.57 -22.89 -14.20
N VAL A 470 -32.25 -22.75 -15.34
CA VAL A 470 -32.53 -21.49 -16.03
C VAL A 470 -33.58 -20.74 -15.21
N ILE A 471 -33.20 -19.62 -14.59
CA ILE A 471 -34.12 -18.77 -13.82
C ILE A 471 -34.70 -17.70 -14.76
N GLU A 472 -36.04 -17.66 -14.84
CA GLU A 472 -36.81 -16.60 -15.48
C GLU A 472 -36.55 -15.23 -14.82
N GLU A 473 -36.38 -14.20 -15.64
CA GLU A 473 -36.19 -12.80 -15.23
C GLU A 473 -37.32 -12.31 -14.31
N THR A 474 -37.04 -12.20 -13.02
CA THR A 474 -37.90 -11.46 -12.09
C THR A 474 -37.56 -9.98 -12.15
N LYS A 475 -38.58 -9.15 -12.43
CA LYS A 475 -38.48 -7.68 -12.48
C LYS A 475 -37.89 -7.13 -11.18
N THR A 476 -36.78 -6.42 -11.30
CA THR A 476 -36.16 -5.65 -10.21
C THR A 476 -37.00 -4.40 -9.95
N GLU A 477 -37.75 -4.37 -8.85
CA GLU A 477 -38.29 -3.13 -8.29
C GLU A 477 -37.14 -2.36 -7.62
N SER A 478 -37.00 -1.08 -7.97
CA SER A 478 -36.06 -0.16 -7.34
C SER A 478 -36.51 0.13 -5.91
N ILE A 479 -35.73 -0.31 -4.92
CA ILE A 479 -35.92 0.09 -3.52
C ILE A 479 -35.54 1.57 -3.39
N GLU A 480 -36.54 2.44 -3.24
CA GLU A 480 -36.34 3.83 -2.78
C GLU A 480 -35.99 3.79 -1.29
N LEU A 481 -34.83 4.36 -0.93
CA LEU A 481 -34.49 4.61 0.48
C LEU A 481 -35.46 5.64 1.08
N PRO A 482 -35.82 5.51 2.36
CA PRO A 482 -36.75 6.43 3.02
C PRO A 482 -36.25 7.88 2.93
N LYS A 483 -37.15 8.79 2.55
CA LYS A 483 -36.89 10.24 2.51
C LYS A 483 -36.90 10.78 3.94
N ILE A 484 -35.74 11.23 4.40
CA ILE A 484 -35.55 11.83 5.73
C ILE A 484 -36.36 13.14 5.82
N PRO A 485 -37.12 13.39 6.91
CA PRO A 485 -37.75 14.68 7.13
C PRO A 485 -36.70 15.79 7.28
N ASN A 486 -36.97 16.94 6.66
CA ASN A 486 -36.13 18.14 6.72
C ASN A 486 -36.06 18.66 8.17
N VAL A 487 -35.03 18.28 8.92
CA VAL A 487 -34.73 18.86 10.23
C VAL A 487 -33.76 20.01 10.03
N ASP A 488 -34.18 21.22 10.40
CA ASP A 488 -33.40 22.45 10.32
C ASP A 488 -32.16 22.37 11.24
N PRO A 489 -30.93 22.32 10.70
CA PRO A 489 -29.73 22.15 11.52
C PRO A 489 -29.26 23.52 12.00
N THR A 490 -29.99 24.12 12.93
CA THR A 490 -29.50 25.31 13.63
C THR A 490 -28.73 24.91 14.89
N SER A 491 -27.42 25.22 14.85
CA SER A 491 -26.50 25.39 15.99
C SER A 491 -25.85 24.16 16.65
N VAL A 492 -24.99 23.46 15.90
CA VAL A 492 -23.76 22.92 16.48
C VAL A 492 -22.58 23.47 15.68
N SER A 493 -21.87 24.46 16.24
CA SER A 493 -20.73 25.08 15.58
C SER A 493 -19.58 24.06 15.46
N SER A 494 -19.42 23.48 14.27
CA SER A 494 -18.37 22.52 13.91
C SER A 494 -17.00 23.17 13.64
N GLU A 495 -16.71 24.33 14.25
CA GLU A 495 -15.51 25.12 13.97
C GLU A 495 -14.38 24.79 14.97
N GLN A 496 -13.91 23.53 14.99
CA GLN A 496 -12.73 23.14 15.79
C GLN A 496 -11.72 22.23 15.08
N VAL A 497 -11.79 22.06 13.76
CA VAL A 497 -10.90 21.14 13.05
C VAL A 497 -9.87 21.92 12.19
N LEU A 498 -8.59 21.62 12.44
CA LEU A 498 -7.37 21.98 11.65
C LEU A 498 -6.60 23.25 12.03
N ALA A 499 -6.11 23.34 13.28
CA ALA A 499 -4.84 24.02 13.54
C ALA A 499 -3.74 22.97 13.74
N GLY A 500 -2.85 22.82 12.75
CA GLY A 500 -1.87 21.75 12.64
C GLY A 500 -0.83 21.68 13.77
N GLY A 501 -1.04 20.74 14.70
CA GLY A 501 0.05 20.13 15.45
C GLY A 501 0.84 19.17 14.55
N PHE A 502 2.16 19.14 14.68
CA PHE A 502 3.00 18.18 13.97
C PHE A 502 3.01 16.84 14.72
N GLY A 503 2.51 15.77 14.10
CA GLY A 503 2.39 14.43 14.70
C GLY A 503 1.13 14.26 15.54
N GLY A 504 1.02 13.10 16.20
CA GLY A 504 -0.13 12.73 17.02
C GLY A 504 -0.96 11.58 16.45
N LYS A 505 -2.04 11.24 17.15
CA LYS A 505 -2.95 10.16 16.80
C LYS A 505 -3.51 10.32 15.38
N VAL A 506 -3.64 9.21 14.66
CA VAL A 506 -4.25 9.19 13.33
C VAL A 506 -5.75 8.94 13.50
N ALA A 507 -6.57 9.70 12.77
CA ALA A 507 -8.01 9.45 12.74
C ALA A 507 -8.29 8.32 11.74
N GLU A 508 -8.65 7.15 12.27
CA GLU A 508 -8.99 5.93 11.54
C GLU A 508 -10.49 5.92 11.19
N ASP A 509 -10.87 5.19 10.15
CA ASP A 509 -12.23 4.97 9.67
C ASP A 509 -13.04 4.02 10.57
N ILE A 510 -13.09 4.33 11.87
CA ILE A 510 -13.59 3.46 12.93
C ILE A 510 -15.05 3.03 12.79
N ARG A 511 -15.88 3.68 11.97
CA ARG A 511 -17.26 3.24 11.71
C ARG A 511 -17.37 2.21 10.58
N MET A 512 -16.25 1.79 9.99
CA MET A 512 -16.24 0.80 8.91
C MET A 512 -16.29 -0.63 9.48
N THR A 513 -17.49 -1.06 9.89
CA THR A 513 -17.77 -2.43 10.33
C THR A 513 -18.07 -3.36 9.16
N ALA A 514 -18.12 -4.68 9.39
CA ALA A 514 -18.58 -5.62 8.37
C ALA A 514 -19.99 -5.32 7.87
N LYS A 515 -20.89 -4.87 8.75
CA LYS A 515 -22.26 -4.45 8.38
C LYS A 515 -22.22 -3.23 7.46
N ALA A 516 -21.49 -2.19 7.83
CA ALA A 516 -21.32 -0.99 7.01
C ALA A 516 -20.68 -1.33 5.64
N PHE A 517 -19.62 -2.13 5.63
CA PHE A 517 -18.96 -2.55 4.39
C PHE A 517 -19.90 -3.34 3.47
N ASN A 518 -20.69 -4.25 4.01
CA ASN A 518 -21.67 -5.00 3.21
C ASN A 518 -22.77 -4.10 2.64
N LEU A 519 -23.22 -3.08 3.39
CA LEU A 519 -24.13 -2.06 2.86
C LEU A 519 -23.51 -1.29 1.69
N PHE A 520 -22.22 -0.95 1.79
CA PHE A 520 -21.50 -0.35 0.66
C PHE A 520 -21.52 -1.27 -0.57
N ILE A 521 -21.19 -2.56 -0.42
CA ILE A 521 -21.20 -3.53 -1.52
C ILE A 521 -22.57 -3.62 -2.18
N ILE A 522 -23.64 -3.69 -1.39
CA ILE A 522 -25.03 -3.76 -1.88
C ILE A 522 -25.40 -2.46 -2.62
N ALA A 523 -25.00 -1.31 -2.10
CA ALA A 523 -25.32 0.00 -2.66
C ALA A 523 -24.46 0.39 -3.89
N MET A 524 -23.38 -0.35 -4.18
CA MET A 524 -22.51 -0.04 -5.32
C MET A 524 -23.29 0.01 -6.63
N LYS A 525 -23.02 1.05 -7.43
CA LYS A 525 -23.65 1.25 -8.74
C LYS A 525 -22.74 0.74 -9.86
N PRO A 526 -23.28 0.10 -10.91
CA PRO A 526 -22.49 -0.27 -12.08
C PRO A 526 -21.79 0.94 -12.70
N ILE A 527 -20.54 0.77 -13.12
CA ILE A 527 -19.81 1.77 -13.90
C ILE A 527 -20.13 1.57 -15.38
N ILE A 528 -21.10 2.35 -15.88
CA ILE A 528 -21.56 2.28 -17.27
C ILE A 528 -20.54 2.91 -18.22
N ASP A 529 -19.82 3.93 -17.77
CA ASP A 529 -18.85 4.66 -18.59
C ASP A 529 -17.61 3.82 -18.95
N ASP A 530 -16.94 4.20 -20.05
CA ASP A 530 -15.65 3.62 -20.45
C ASP A 530 -14.56 3.84 -19.39
N ASN A 531 -14.68 4.92 -18.58
CA ASN A 531 -13.77 5.17 -17.47
C ASN A 531 -14.16 4.35 -16.23
N LYS A 532 -13.52 3.19 -16.09
CA LYS A 532 -13.66 2.28 -14.94
C LYS A 532 -13.03 2.81 -13.65
N CYS A 533 -12.38 3.97 -13.68
CA CYS A 533 -11.74 4.59 -12.52
C CYS A 533 -12.29 6.02 -12.29
N PRO A 534 -13.59 6.19 -11.95
CA PRO A 534 -14.18 7.50 -11.70
C PRO A 534 -13.50 8.17 -10.49
N GLN A 535 -13.24 9.47 -10.57
CA GLN A 535 -12.63 10.26 -9.48
C GLN A 535 -13.66 11.03 -8.64
N LYS A 536 -14.92 11.01 -9.07
CA LYS A 536 -16.07 11.63 -8.43
C LYS A 536 -17.29 10.74 -8.67
N GLY A 537 -18.23 10.80 -7.74
CA GLY A 537 -19.52 10.14 -7.84
C GLY A 537 -20.39 10.55 -6.67
N GLU A 538 -21.62 10.07 -6.67
CA GLU A 538 -22.55 10.29 -5.57
C GLU A 538 -22.01 9.63 -4.30
N THR A 539 -21.89 10.42 -3.23
CA THR A 539 -21.54 9.90 -1.91
C THR A 539 -22.79 9.37 -1.25
N ILE A 540 -22.74 8.13 -0.77
CA ILE A 540 -23.85 7.62 0.03
C ILE A 540 -23.87 8.31 1.39
N ASP A 541 -25.06 8.77 1.79
CA ASP A 541 -25.28 9.37 3.09
C ASP A 541 -25.42 8.28 4.16
N SER A 542 -24.54 8.31 5.16
CA SER A 542 -24.65 7.58 6.43
C SER A 542 -24.94 6.05 6.36
N PRO A 543 -24.19 5.24 5.61
CA PRO A 543 -24.30 3.77 5.66
C PRO A 543 -23.62 3.15 6.90
N PHE A 544 -23.22 3.99 7.85
CA PHE A 544 -22.47 3.60 9.02
C PHE A 544 -23.41 3.27 10.17
N ASP A 545 -23.07 2.22 10.91
CA ASP A 545 -23.84 1.75 12.05
C ASP A 545 -23.34 2.45 13.35
N ASN A 546 -23.93 2.12 14.49
CA ASN A 546 -23.51 2.63 15.81
C ASN A 546 -22.28 1.94 16.38
N ASN A 547 -21.81 0.87 15.73
CA ASN A 547 -20.67 0.13 16.22
C ASN A 547 -19.39 0.85 15.83
N ILE A 548 -18.41 0.79 16.73
CA ILE A 548 -17.11 1.43 16.55
C ILE A 548 -16.05 0.35 16.57
N MET A 549 -15.28 0.27 15.49
CA MET A 549 -14.09 -0.56 15.38
C MET A 549 -12.98 -0.02 16.30
N PRO A 550 -12.17 -0.91 16.89
CA PRO A 550 -11.10 -0.50 17.79
C PRO A 550 -10.03 0.30 17.03
N GLU A 551 -9.31 1.16 17.71
CA GLU A 551 -8.16 1.84 17.09
C GLU A 551 -6.95 0.91 16.96
N LEU A 552 -6.36 0.92 15.77
CA LEU A 552 -5.31 -0.01 15.37
C LEU A 552 -3.93 0.62 15.27
N SER A 553 -3.84 1.94 15.09
CA SER A 553 -2.57 2.67 14.90
C SER A 553 -1.64 2.66 16.12
N CYS A 554 -2.14 2.20 17.28
CA CYS A 554 -1.43 2.24 18.55
C CYS A 554 -1.28 0.87 19.21
N PHE A 555 -0.13 0.23 18.98
CA PHE A 555 0.24 -1.02 19.63
C PHE A 555 0.26 -0.92 21.16
N GLY A 556 -0.64 -1.64 21.82
CA GLY A 556 -0.61 -1.84 23.27
C GLY A 556 -0.74 -0.54 24.08
N GLY A 557 -1.41 0.49 23.55
CA GLY A 557 -1.77 1.69 24.30
C GLY A 557 -3.02 1.46 25.16
N ASP A 558 -3.11 2.12 26.31
CA ASP A 558 -4.40 2.29 27.00
C ASP A 558 -5.14 3.46 26.36
N MET A 559 -6.33 3.19 25.83
CA MET A 559 -7.24 4.20 25.29
C MET A 559 -7.65 5.24 26.36
N ALA A 560 -7.57 4.86 27.64
CA ALA A 560 -8.05 5.67 28.76
C ALA A 560 -7.08 6.77 29.25
N GLY A 561 -5.82 6.81 28.77
CA GLY A 561 -4.76 7.60 29.42
C GLY A 561 -4.18 8.79 28.66
N LEU A 562 -4.46 8.94 27.36
CA LEU A 562 -3.87 10.03 26.57
C LEU A 562 -4.70 11.31 26.69
N ALA A 563 -4.58 11.98 27.84
CA ALA A 563 -4.84 13.42 27.93
C ALA A 563 -4.06 14.10 26.80
N ALA A 564 -4.76 14.89 25.98
CA ALA A 564 -4.24 15.56 24.79
C ALA A 564 -2.88 16.24 25.04
N THR A 565 -1.79 15.57 24.68
CA THR A 565 -0.43 16.16 24.74
C THR A 565 -0.18 17.14 23.59
N GLY A 566 -1.21 17.47 22.80
CA GLY A 566 -1.27 18.65 21.95
C GLY A 566 -1.52 19.93 22.74
N GLY A 567 -0.68 20.22 23.74
CA GLY A 567 -0.69 21.46 24.48
C GLY A 567 -0.51 22.65 23.53
N ARG A 568 -1.62 23.33 23.22
CA ARG A 568 -1.70 24.54 22.42
C ARG A 568 -0.75 25.59 23.03
N ARG A 569 0.43 25.81 22.45
CA ARG A 569 1.19 27.04 22.71
C ARG A 569 0.39 28.19 22.12
N THR A 570 -0.49 28.77 22.93
CA THR A 570 -1.07 30.09 22.68
C THR A 570 0.08 31.08 22.54
N LYS A 571 0.48 31.38 21.29
CA LYS A 571 1.23 32.60 20.99
C LYS A 571 0.34 33.75 21.43
N LYS A 572 0.61 34.33 22.60
CA LYS A 572 0.10 35.66 22.95
C LYS A 572 0.52 36.61 21.84
N ARG A 573 -0.42 36.97 20.97
CA ARG A 573 -0.29 38.13 20.08
C ARG A 573 -0.07 39.33 21.00
N LYS A 574 1.17 39.82 21.07
CA LYS A 574 1.42 41.18 21.58
C LYS A 574 0.72 42.12 20.61
N SER A 575 -0.38 42.75 21.04
CA SER A 575 -0.97 43.87 20.32
C SER A 575 0.06 44.99 20.30
N ILE A 576 0.65 45.26 19.14
CA ILE A 576 1.44 46.47 18.93
C ILE A 576 0.41 47.60 18.87
N TYR A 577 0.35 48.36 19.96
CA TYR A 577 -0.43 49.59 20.06
C TYR A 577 0.15 50.60 19.05
N ASN A 578 -0.68 51.06 18.12
CA ASN A 578 -0.37 52.15 17.21
C ASN A 578 -0.28 53.46 18.01
N ILE A 579 0.92 53.89 18.34
CA ILE A 579 1.17 55.24 18.83
C ILE A 579 1.27 56.17 17.61
N LYS A 580 0.20 56.92 17.37
CA LYS A 580 0.21 58.12 16.52
C LYS A 580 1.08 59.18 17.20
N TYR A 581 2.24 59.50 16.62
CA TYR A 581 2.90 60.78 16.85
C TYR A 581 2.98 61.57 15.55
N THR A 582 2.10 62.57 15.46
CA THR A 582 2.28 63.78 14.66
C THR A 582 3.60 64.48 15.02
N ARG A 583 4.46 64.76 14.04
CA ARG A 583 5.28 65.99 14.05
C ARG A 583 5.71 66.42 12.65
N LYS A 584 5.26 67.62 12.30
CA LYS A 584 5.61 68.42 11.13
C LYS A 584 7.10 68.80 11.13
N ASN A 585 7.64 68.92 9.91
CA ASN A 585 8.64 69.88 9.42
C ASN A 585 9.79 70.30 10.35
N LYS A 586 11.04 69.99 9.94
CA LYS A 586 12.06 71.04 9.76
C LYS A 586 13.22 70.61 8.85
N LYS A 587 13.57 71.56 7.98
CA LYS A 587 14.59 71.60 6.96
C LYS A 587 16.02 71.39 7.51
N GLY A 588 16.86 70.77 6.67
CA GLY A 588 18.21 71.24 6.31
C GLY A 588 19.35 71.10 7.33
N SER A 589 20.40 70.35 6.98
CA SER A 589 21.65 70.94 6.48
C SER A 589 22.80 69.92 6.39
N LYS A 590 23.64 70.16 5.36
CA LYS A 590 25.11 70.02 5.29
C LYS A 590 25.81 68.66 5.46
N LYS A 591 26.29 68.19 4.30
CA LYS A 591 27.68 67.77 3.97
C LYS A 591 28.68 67.68 5.12
N ILE A 592 29.32 66.50 5.28
CA ILE A 592 30.75 66.39 5.58
C ILE A 592 31.36 65.23 4.75
N ASN A 593 32.47 65.56 4.08
CA ASN A 593 33.40 64.70 3.35
C ASN A 593 34.38 63.98 4.28
N ARG A 594 34.81 62.76 3.93
CA ARG A 594 36.15 62.17 4.17
C ARG A 594 36.25 60.90 3.29
N LYS A 595 36.98 60.86 2.15
CA LYS A 595 38.44 60.57 2.00
C LYS A 595 38.92 59.57 3.07
N THR A 596 39.37 58.35 2.76
CA THR A 596 40.60 57.94 2.02
C THR A 596 40.53 56.43 1.76
N LYS A 597 40.83 55.89 0.57
CA LYS A 597 42.14 55.60 -0.07
C LYS A 597 42.83 54.31 0.43
N LYS A 598 43.32 53.55 -0.56
CA LYS A 598 44.30 52.43 -0.59
C LYS A 598 43.69 51.01 -0.55
N HIS A 599 43.72 50.29 -1.68
CA HIS A 599 44.85 49.48 -2.20
C HIS A 599 45.29 48.38 -1.23
N ILE A 600 45.16 47.12 -1.64
CA ILE A 600 46.30 46.21 -1.83
C ILE A 600 45.87 45.05 -2.75
N THR A 601 46.87 44.70 -3.55
CA THR A 601 46.98 43.88 -4.75
C THR A 601 47.02 42.37 -4.45
N ARG A 602 46.71 41.57 -5.49
CA ARG A 602 47.33 40.28 -5.94
C ARG A 602 47.80 39.28 -4.86
N TYR A 603 47.50 38.00 -4.97
CA TYR A 603 47.68 37.13 -6.13
C TYR A 603 46.55 36.11 -6.28
#